data_AF-A0A378JFX9-F1
#
_entry.id   AF-A0A378JFX9-F1
#
_cell.length_a   1.000
_cell.length_b   1.000
_cell.length_c   1.000
_cell.angle_alpha   90.00
_cell.angle_beta   90.00
_cell.angle_gamma   90.00
#
_symmetry.space_group_name_H-M   'P 1'
#
loop_
_entity.id
_entity.type
_entity.pdbx_description
1 polymer ?
#
loop_
_entity_poly.entity_id
_entity_poly.type
_entity_poly.pdbx_seq_one_letter_code
_entity_poly.pdbx_strand_id
1 'polypeptide(L)'
;MYKWLKNIDLSSSSVQIEDFVNRLVDPAALVIPNDPVFVSYRKPDQLRLMSASSLQEMTKQMEESRQFIAKAPQDKSEIALVVQSSNTDKSYEAELKNILRFLVAEGKDKAQIRMICNAINGGLIMAHMVAKQNEEASIAIINRLKQIGDQNVAHLVDDYWKILKSSDKSDGFKLLPQYLEELITQQAVELESHRKKLRDDSGEDLTHEEVICPLTRKVINAHDSLATQTEASQFIMLIVVLAKLAKIKNNELDEFISTQDNDYINQCFALLQQYVKSPPQFSFTEQQNALLNQLGMNKVLQQWQAQSDIESSATKTEEKENSEPTSLNSSENIKNNSVEKSQYSPRASSRFFTLESGVSVVKESIEKTFTP
;
A
#
# COMPACT_ATOMS: atom_id res chain seq x y z
N MET A 1 24.73 10.99 -26.52
CA MET A 1 25.48 10.79 -25.26
C MET A 1 26.56 11.86 -25.13
N TYR A 2 26.53 12.65 -24.05
CA TYR A 2 27.47 13.76 -23.82
C TYR A 2 28.91 13.27 -23.63
N LYS A 3 29.91 13.97 -24.18
CA LYS A 3 31.32 13.55 -24.14
C LYS A 3 31.86 13.40 -22.71
N TRP A 4 31.47 14.28 -21.79
CA TRP A 4 31.92 14.27 -20.39
C TRP A 4 31.43 13.04 -19.60
N LEU A 5 30.26 12.49 -19.95
CA LEU A 5 29.72 11.29 -19.29
C LEU A 5 30.61 10.06 -19.48
N LYS A 6 31.39 10.00 -20.57
CA LYS A 6 32.29 8.87 -20.86
C LYS A 6 33.45 8.77 -19.87
N ASN A 7 33.77 9.87 -19.19
CA ASN A 7 34.87 9.97 -18.25
C ASN A 7 34.43 9.73 -16.80
N ILE A 8 33.12 9.48 -16.57
CA ILE A 8 32.62 9.25 -15.23
C ILE A 8 32.97 7.85 -14.76
N ASP A 9 33.69 7.75 -13.64
CA ASP A 9 33.94 6.49 -12.94
C ASP A 9 33.19 6.42 -11.60
N LEU A 10 32.24 5.48 -11.52
CA LEU A 10 31.46 5.16 -10.32
C LEU A 10 31.74 3.74 -9.78
N SER A 11 32.82 3.09 -10.23
CA SER A 11 33.19 1.72 -9.80
C SER A 11 33.24 1.55 -8.28
N SER A 12 33.70 2.57 -7.56
CA SER A 12 33.79 2.58 -6.10
C SER A 12 32.46 2.80 -5.36
N SER A 13 31.35 3.05 -6.08
CA SER A 13 30.01 3.21 -5.50
C SER A 13 29.02 2.14 -6.01
N SER A 14 29.47 1.23 -6.88
CA SER A 14 28.61 0.25 -7.57
C SER A 14 27.79 -0.62 -6.62
N VAL A 15 28.41 -1.15 -5.57
CA VAL A 15 27.73 -1.99 -4.54
C VAL A 15 26.59 -1.23 -3.88
N GLN A 16 26.80 0.04 -3.51
CA GLN A 16 25.78 0.86 -2.85
C GLN A 16 24.63 1.21 -3.80
N ILE A 17 24.93 1.41 -5.09
CA ILE A 17 23.93 1.63 -6.14
C ILE A 17 23.09 0.37 -6.34
N GLU A 18 23.72 -0.79 -6.47
CA GLU A 18 23.03 -2.08 -6.61
C GLU A 18 22.13 -2.38 -5.41
N ASP A 19 22.64 -2.22 -4.18
CA ASP A 19 21.86 -2.39 -2.95
C ASP A 19 20.67 -1.44 -2.86
N PHE A 20 20.79 -0.22 -3.39
CA PHE A 20 19.69 0.74 -3.38
C PHE A 20 18.66 0.45 -4.47
N VAL A 21 19.10 0.07 -5.67
CA VAL A 21 18.20 -0.33 -6.77
C VAL A 21 17.29 -1.48 -6.32
N ASN A 22 17.83 -2.48 -5.63
CA ASN A 22 17.03 -3.58 -5.05
C ASN A 22 16.00 -3.13 -4.00
N ARG A 23 16.09 -1.90 -3.49
CA ARG A 23 15.17 -1.31 -2.50
C ARG A 23 14.23 -0.26 -3.10
N LEU A 24 14.31 0.00 -4.42
CA LEU A 24 13.40 0.90 -5.13
C LEU A 24 11.99 0.33 -5.30
N VAL A 25 11.84 -0.96 -5.04
CA VAL A 25 10.61 -1.72 -5.20
C VAL A 25 9.51 -1.18 -4.27
N ASP A 26 8.36 -0.85 -4.84
CA ASP A 26 7.16 -0.45 -4.11
C ASP A 26 6.72 -1.58 -3.16
N PRO A 27 6.60 -1.35 -1.85
CA PRO A 27 6.12 -2.36 -0.90
C PRO A 27 4.71 -2.90 -1.17
N ALA A 28 3.87 -2.20 -1.93
CA ALA A 28 2.53 -2.64 -2.31
C ALA A 28 2.52 -3.40 -3.63
N ALA A 29 3.17 -2.86 -4.66
CA ALA A 29 3.15 -3.42 -6.01
C ALA A 29 4.27 -4.45 -6.29
N LEU A 30 5.29 -4.48 -5.43
CA LEU A 30 6.48 -5.33 -5.57
C LEU A 30 7.25 -5.13 -6.90
N VAL A 31 7.16 -3.92 -7.46
CA VAL A 31 7.90 -3.47 -8.65
C VAL A 31 8.43 -2.05 -8.46
N ILE A 32 9.40 -1.62 -9.27
CA ILE A 32 9.81 -0.21 -9.30
C ILE A 32 8.64 0.63 -9.86
N PRO A 33 8.16 1.67 -9.15
CA PRO A 33 6.97 2.41 -9.55
C PRO A 33 7.21 3.32 -10.77
N ASN A 34 6.27 3.30 -11.72
CA ASN A 34 6.25 4.20 -12.89
C ASN A 34 5.82 5.63 -12.54
N ASP A 35 5.07 5.77 -11.45
CA ASP A 35 4.52 7.00 -10.91
C ASP A 35 5.01 7.21 -9.46
N PRO A 36 6.33 7.33 -9.27
CA PRO A 36 6.93 7.31 -7.95
C PRO A 36 6.52 8.52 -7.10
N VAL A 37 6.35 8.27 -5.80
CA VAL A 37 6.22 9.29 -4.74
C VAL A 37 7.11 8.92 -3.57
N PHE A 38 7.65 9.93 -2.87
CA PHE A 38 8.32 9.69 -1.60
C PHE A 38 7.30 9.39 -0.51
N VAL A 39 7.59 8.37 0.29
CA VAL A 39 6.72 7.98 1.41
C VAL A 39 6.95 8.92 2.59
N SER A 40 5.94 9.69 2.96
CA SER A 40 5.91 10.53 4.16
C SER A 40 5.36 9.72 5.34
N TYR A 41 6.23 9.20 6.20
CA TYR A 41 5.81 8.47 7.39
C TYR A 41 5.48 9.43 8.54
N ARG A 42 4.43 9.14 9.33
CA ARG A 42 4.08 9.89 10.56
C ARG A 42 5.27 9.99 11.53
N LYS A 43 6.07 8.93 11.60
CA LYS A 43 7.37 8.90 12.29
C LYS A 43 8.45 8.81 11.22
N PRO A 44 9.32 9.84 11.07
CA PRO A 44 10.37 9.83 10.06
C PRO A 44 11.17 8.54 10.09
N ASP A 45 11.32 7.92 8.93
CA ASP A 45 12.00 6.64 8.76
C ASP A 45 12.98 6.73 7.58
N GLN A 46 13.28 5.58 6.98
CA GLN A 46 14.09 5.46 5.78
C GLN A 46 13.36 6.07 4.58
N LEU A 47 14.12 6.73 3.71
CA LEU A 47 13.64 7.18 2.42
C LEU A 47 13.18 5.98 1.59
N ARG A 48 11.92 6.01 1.19
CA ARG A 48 11.28 4.96 0.39
C ARG A 48 10.42 5.60 -0.69
N LEU A 49 10.28 4.87 -1.79
CA LEU A 49 9.40 5.21 -2.89
C LEU A 49 8.21 4.24 -2.91
N MET A 50 7.06 4.76 -3.33
CA MET A 50 5.84 4.01 -3.60
C MET A 50 5.23 4.51 -4.90
N SER A 51 4.36 3.72 -5.52
CA SER A 51 3.50 4.19 -6.59
C SER A 51 2.42 5.12 -6.03
N ALA A 52 2.19 6.24 -6.71
CA ALA A 52 1.05 7.12 -6.43
C ALA A 52 -0.27 6.35 -6.56
N SER A 53 -0.41 5.50 -7.58
CA SER A 53 -1.60 4.67 -7.78
C SER A 53 -1.85 3.68 -6.64
N SER A 54 -0.80 2.99 -6.15
CA SER A 54 -0.89 2.12 -4.96
C SER A 54 -1.42 2.89 -3.75
N LEU A 55 -0.87 4.08 -3.51
CA LEU A 55 -1.22 4.92 -2.37
C LEU A 55 -2.66 5.47 -2.45
N GLN A 56 -3.10 5.83 -3.65
CA GLN A 56 -4.48 6.25 -3.92
C GLN A 56 -5.48 5.11 -3.69
N GLU A 57 -5.18 3.89 -4.17
CA GLU A 57 -6.03 2.72 -3.95
C GLU A 57 -6.12 2.37 -2.46
N MET A 58 -5.00 2.43 -1.72
CA MET A 58 -5.02 2.26 -0.27
C MET A 58 -5.89 3.31 0.43
N THR A 59 -5.79 4.58 0.01
CA THR A 59 -6.60 5.67 0.56
C THR A 59 -8.09 5.43 0.31
N LYS A 60 -8.45 5.00 -0.90
CA LYS A 60 -9.80 4.63 -1.28
C LYS A 60 -10.34 3.47 -0.42
N GLN A 61 -9.56 2.42 -0.19
CA GLN A 61 -9.96 1.30 0.68
C GLN A 61 -10.18 1.71 2.15
N MET A 62 -9.38 2.66 2.65
CA MET A 62 -9.61 3.23 3.98
C MET A 62 -10.91 4.04 4.02
N GLU A 63 -11.20 4.83 2.99
CA GLU A 63 -12.43 5.59 2.89
C GLU A 63 -13.68 4.69 2.77
N GLU A 64 -13.62 3.63 1.97
CA GLU A 64 -14.66 2.59 1.93
C GLU A 64 -14.91 1.99 3.32
N SER A 65 -13.84 1.76 4.10
CA SER A 65 -13.95 1.28 5.47
C SER A 65 -14.63 2.30 6.41
N ARG A 66 -14.30 3.58 6.28
CA ARG A 66 -14.96 4.66 7.04
C ARG A 66 -16.44 4.74 6.72
N GLN A 67 -16.80 4.66 5.44
CA GLN A 67 -18.20 4.65 4.99
C GLN A 67 -18.97 3.44 5.50
N PHE A 68 -18.36 2.25 5.51
CA PHE A 68 -18.97 1.04 6.07
C PHE A 68 -19.29 1.22 7.56
N ILE A 69 -18.32 1.70 8.34
CA ILE A 69 -18.49 1.95 9.79
C ILE A 69 -19.54 3.04 10.03
N ALA A 70 -19.56 4.10 9.23
CA ALA A 70 -20.52 5.20 9.38
C ALA A 70 -21.97 4.76 9.12
N LYS A 71 -22.19 3.76 8.26
CA LYS A 71 -23.52 3.18 7.99
C LYS A 71 -24.01 2.25 9.11
N ALA A 72 -23.10 1.58 9.83
CA ALA A 72 -23.47 0.56 10.82
C ALA A 72 -24.42 1.06 11.94
N PRO A 73 -24.27 2.25 12.54
CA PRO A 73 -25.22 2.77 13.53
C PRO A 73 -26.64 3.03 12.99
N GLN A 74 -26.80 3.16 11.67
CA GLN A 74 -28.08 3.40 11.02
C GLN A 74 -28.82 2.09 10.70
N ASP A 75 -28.11 0.96 10.73
CA ASP A 75 -28.67 -0.36 10.45
C ASP A 75 -29.35 -0.95 11.69
N LYS A 76 -30.67 -0.80 11.77
CA LYS A 76 -31.51 -1.39 12.83
C LYS A 76 -31.66 -2.91 12.72
N SER A 77 -31.39 -3.49 11.55
CA SER A 77 -31.53 -4.91 11.29
C SER A 77 -30.32 -5.72 11.73
N GLU A 78 -29.15 -5.07 11.87
CA GLU A 78 -27.83 -5.66 12.10
C GLU A 78 -27.37 -6.66 11.01
N ILE A 79 -28.03 -6.69 9.86
CA ILE A 79 -27.65 -7.53 8.71
C ILE A 79 -27.65 -6.78 7.38
N ALA A 80 -28.07 -5.50 7.34
CA ALA A 80 -28.29 -4.79 6.08
C ALA A 80 -27.01 -4.62 5.26
N LEU A 81 -25.86 -4.48 5.92
CA LEU A 81 -24.57 -4.28 5.27
C LEU A 81 -24.06 -5.55 4.59
N VAL A 82 -24.42 -6.73 5.12
CA VAL A 82 -23.93 -8.03 4.62
C VAL A 82 -24.97 -8.80 3.83
N VAL A 83 -26.26 -8.58 4.07
CA VAL A 83 -27.34 -9.27 3.35
C VAL A 83 -27.40 -8.86 1.87
N GLN A 84 -26.85 -7.68 1.54
CA GLN A 84 -26.76 -7.19 0.16
C GLN A 84 -25.53 -7.71 -0.59
N SER A 85 -24.54 -8.28 0.11
CA SER A 85 -23.32 -8.76 -0.53
C SER A 85 -23.58 -9.98 -1.43
N SER A 86 -22.81 -10.11 -2.49
CA SER A 86 -22.77 -11.31 -3.33
C SER A 86 -21.82 -12.33 -2.72
N ASN A 87 -22.25 -13.03 -1.67
CA ASN A 87 -21.54 -14.22 -1.18
C ASN A 87 -21.81 -15.39 -2.13
N THR A 88 -20.88 -16.33 -2.22
CA THR A 88 -21.11 -17.67 -2.79
C THR A 88 -22.00 -18.49 -1.86
N ASP A 89 -23.25 -18.07 -1.75
CA ASP A 89 -24.29 -18.77 -1.00
C ASP A 89 -24.66 -20.07 -1.73
N LYS A 90 -24.96 -21.15 -1.00
CA LYS A 90 -25.61 -22.31 -1.60
C LYS A 90 -26.98 -21.89 -2.16
N SER A 91 -27.49 -22.62 -3.17
CA SER A 91 -28.77 -22.27 -3.81
C SER A 91 -29.92 -22.04 -2.79
N TYR A 92 -30.01 -22.88 -1.75
CA TYR A 92 -31.02 -22.69 -0.70
C TYR A 92 -30.73 -21.49 0.22
N GLU A 93 -29.45 -21.18 0.51
CA GLU A 93 -29.05 -20.03 1.33
C GLU A 93 -29.36 -18.72 0.61
N ALA A 94 -29.25 -18.69 -0.72
CA ALA A 94 -29.65 -17.54 -1.52
C ALA A 94 -31.14 -17.21 -1.34
N GLU A 95 -31.99 -18.22 -1.23
CA GLU A 95 -33.41 -18.02 -0.95
C GLU A 95 -33.68 -17.57 0.51
N LEU A 96 -32.96 -18.13 1.49
CA LEU A 96 -33.01 -17.63 2.87
C LEU A 96 -32.58 -16.15 2.94
N LYS A 97 -31.55 -15.80 2.18
CA LYS A 97 -31.05 -14.43 2.06
C LYS A 97 -32.07 -13.51 1.40
N ASN A 98 -32.80 -13.97 0.38
CA ASN A 98 -33.88 -13.20 -0.24
C ASN A 98 -34.99 -12.85 0.76
N ILE A 99 -35.37 -13.81 1.61
CA ILE A 99 -36.33 -13.58 2.69
C ILE A 99 -35.82 -12.48 3.63
N LEU A 100 -34.56 -12.55 4.05
CA LEU A 100 -33.96 -11.57 4.95
C LEU A 100 -33.80 -10.19 4.28
N ARG A 101 -33.39 -10.13 3.02
CA ARG A 101 -33.32 -8.87 2.24
C ARG A 101 -34.67 -8.17 2.20
N PHE A 102 -35.74 -8.94 1.97
CA PHE A 102 -37.09 -8.40 1.95
C PHE A 102 -37.44 -7.73 3.29
N LEU A 103 -37.19 -8.43 4.41
CA LEU A 103 -37.48 -7.89 5.73
C LEU A 103 -36.66 -6.64 6.07
N VAL A 104 -35.40 -6.59 5.62
CA VAL A 104 -34.55 -5.39 5.76
C VAL A 104 -35.09 -4.22 4.94
N ALA A 105 -35.51 -4.47 3.70
CA ALA A 105 -36.07 -3.43 2.81
C ALA A 105 -37.37 -2.82 3.37
N GLU A 106 -38.19 -3.62 4.05
CA GLU A 106 -39.38 -3.17 4.78
C GLU A 106 -39.05 -2.40 6.07
N GLY A 107 -37.77 -2.18 6.39
CA GLY A 107 -37.32 -1.42 7.54
C GLY A 107 -37.51 -2.11 8.88
N LYS A 108 -37.63 -3.46 8.89
CA LYS A 108 -37.78 -4.22 10.13
C LYS A 108 -36.47 -4.19 10.94
N ASP A 109 -36.59 -4.03 12.25
CA ASP A 109 -35.45 -4.13 13.16
C ASP A 109 -35.06 -5.58 13.47
N LYS A 110 -33.90 -5.79 14.09
CA LYS A 110 -33.39 -7.11 14.49
C LYS A 110 -34.39 -7.96 15.27
N ALA A 111 -35.11 -7.36 16.23
CA ALA A 111 -36.05 -8.09 17.07
C ALA A 111 -37.27 -8.55 16.26
N GLN A 112 -37.79 -7.69 15.40
CA GLN A 112 -38.88 -7.98 14.48
C GLN A 112 -38.49 -9.08 13.47
N ILE A 113 -37.31 -8.98 12.86
CA ILE A 113 -36.80 -9.99 11.93
C ILE A 113 -36.68 -11.33 12.63
N ARG A 114 -36.04 -11.38 13.80
CA ARG A 114 -35.87 -12.63 14.58
C ARG A 114 -37.22 -13.25 14.95
N MET A 115 -38.20 -12.43 15.35
CA MET A 115 -39.55 -12.89 15.65
C MET A 115 -40.22 -13.53 14.41
N ILE A 116 -40.16 -12.87 13.26
CA ILE A 116 -40.73 -13.36 11.99
C ILE A 116 -40.04 -14.66 11.58
N CYS A 117 -38.70 -14.71 11.58
CA CYS A 117 -37.94 -15.91 11.24
C CYS A 117 -38.33 -17.10 12.13
N ASN A 118 -38.44 -16.89 13.44
CA ASN A 118 -38.85 -17.93 14.39
C ASN A 118 -40.30 -18.38 14.17
N ALA A 119 -41.22 -17.45 13.92
CA ALA A 119 -42.63 -17.77 13.67
C ALA A 119 -42.81 -18.59 12.40
N ILE A 120 -42.19 -18.17 11.28
CA ILE A 120 -42.23 -18.91 10.02
C ILE A 120 -41.60 -20.29 10.21
N ASN A 121 -40.41 -20.36 10.82
CA ASN A 121 -39.69 -21.62 10.98
C ASN A 121 -40.45 -22.62 11.88
N GLY A 122 -40.91 -22.19 13.06
CA GLY A 122 -41.67 -23.04 13.96
C GLY A 122 -42.99 -23.51 13.33
N GLY A 123 -43.68 -22.62 12.62
CA GLY A 123 -44.90 -22.94 11.91
C GLY A 123 -44.71 -23.98 10.81
N LEU A 124 -43.68 -23.82 9.96
CA LEU A 124 -43.42 -24.75 8.87
C LEU A 124 -42.91 -26.11 9.38
N ILE A 125 -42.14 -26.15 10.47
CA ILE A 125 -41.77 -27.41 11.13
C ILE A 125 -43.03 -28.12 11.64
N MET A 126 -43.95 -27.40 12.31
CA MET A 126 -45.22 -27.98 12.75
C MET A 126 -46.06 -28.50 11.58
N ALA A 127 -46.19 -27.71 10.50
CA ALA A 127 -46.89 -28.15 9.29
C ALA A 127 -46.27 -29.43 8.71
N HIS A 128 -44.94 -29.49 8.63
CA HIS A 128 -44.22 -30.68 8.17
C HIS A 128 -44.45 -31.92 9.04
N MET A 129 -44.49 -31.75 10.37
CA MET A 129 -44.76 -32.85 11.29
C MET A 129 -46.20 -33.37 11.15
N VAL A 130 -47.16 -32.47 10.98
CA VAL A 130 -48.58 -32.79 10.82
C VAL A 130 -48.89 -33.37 9.44
N ALA A 131 -48.18 -32.96 8.39
CA ALA A 131 -48.38 -33.42 7.01
C ALA A 131 -48.32 -34.95 6.84
N LYS A 132 -47.55 -35.65 7.68
CA LYS A 132 -47.46 -37.12 7.68
C LYS A 132 -48.75 -37.81 8.15
N GLN A 133 -49.59 -37.11 8.90
CA GLN A 133 -50.78 -37.65 9.56
C GLN A 133 -52.08 -37.06 8.99
N ASN A 134 -52.05 -35.78 8.61
CA ASN A 134 -53.19 -35.06 8.06
C ASN A 134 -52.71 -33.90 7.17
N GLU A 135 -52.88 -34.05 5.86
CA GLU A 135 -52.45 -33.06 4.87
C GLU A 135 -53.29 -31.77 4.93
N GLU A 136 -54.60 -31.87 5.14
CA GLU A 136 -55.50 -30.71 5.28
C GLU A 136 -55.11 -29.84 6.47
N ALA A 137 -54.78 -30.47 7.61
CA ALA A 137 -54.32 -29.77 8.80
C ALA A 137 -52.97 -29.07 8.57
N SER A 138 -52.05 -29.68 7.83
CA SER A 138 -50.79 -29.05 7.42
C SER A 138 -51.04 -27.81 6.54
N ILE A 139 -51.93 -27.89 5.56
CA ILE A 139 -52.29 -26.76 4.69
C ILE A 139 -52.94 -25.64 5.50
N ALA A 140 -53.79 -25.96 6.47
CA ALA A 140 -54.41 -24.97 7.35
C ALA A 140 -53.36 -24.21 8.18
N ILE A 141 -52.32 -24.89 8.68
CA ILE A 141 -51.20 -24.26 9.40
C ILE A 141 -50.43 -23.30 8.47
N ILE A 142 -50.12 -23.74 7.24
CA ILE A 142 -49.40 -22.92 6.25
C ILE A 142 -50.22 -21.66 5.90
N ASN A 143 -51.52 -21.81 5.65
CA ASN A 143 -52.40 -20.68 5.35
C ASN A 143 -52.50 -19.71 6.54
N ARG A 144 -52.46 -20.21 7.77
CA ARG A 144 -52.41 -19.37 8.97
C ARG A 144 -51.07 -18.64 9.11
N LEU A 145 -49.95 -19.27 8.76
CA LEU A 145 -48.63 -18.61 8.76
C LEU A 145 -48.55 -17.48 7.74
N LYS A 146 -49.17 -17.64 6.57
CA LYS A 146 -49.29 -16.56 5.58
C LYS A 146 -50.06 -15.35 6.10
N GLN A 147 -50.87 -15.53 7.16
CA GLN A 147 -51.59 -14.46 7.85
C GLN A 147 -50.83 -13.93 9.08
N ILE A 148 -49.75 -14.59 9.51
CA ILE A 148 -48.89 -14.15 10.62
C ILE A 148 -47.82 -13.23 10.01
N GLY A 149 -48.21 -11.98 9.76
CA GLY A 149 -47.32 -10.94 9.23
C GLY A 149 -48.05 -9.90 8.39
N ASP A 150 -47.31 -8.89 7.92
CA ASP A 150 -47.75 -8.04 6.80
C ASP A 150 -48.16 -8.94 5.61
N GLN A 151 -49.11 -8.49 4.77
CA GLN A 151 -49.53 -9.22 3.55
C GLN A 151 -48.33 -9.62 2.66
N ASN A 152 -47.24 -8.88 2.79
CA ASN A 152 -45.98 -9.09 2.14
C ASN A 152 -45.19 -10.32 2.62
N VAL A 153 -45.51 -10.95 3.76
CA VAL A 153 -44.77 -12.13 4.28
C VAL A 153 -45.26 -13.45 3.66
N ALA A 154 -46.46 -13.46 3.08
CA ALA A 154 -47.11 -14.68 2.57
C ALA A 154 -46.29 -15.41 1.50
N HIS A 155 -45.65 -14.67 0.58
CA HIS A 155 -44.81 -15.27 -0.46
C HIS A 155 -43.52 -15.89 0.12
N LEU A 156 -42.96 -15.29 1.17
CA LEU A 156 -41.76 -15.79 1.87
C LEU A 156 -42.01 -17.15 2.53
N VAL A 157 -43.23 -17.37 3.03
CA VAL A 157 -43.66 -18.65 3.62
C VAL A 157 -43.67 -19.74 2.54
N ASP A 158 -44.17 -19.44 1.33
CA ASP A 158 -44.20 -20.39 0.23
C ASP A 158 -42.79 -20.75 -0.25
N ASP A 159 -41.91 -19.78 -0.36
CA ASP A 159 -40.54 -20.00 -0.81
C ASP A 159 -39.74 -20.82 0.22
N TYR A 160 -39.86 -20.50 1.51
CA TYR A 160 -39.22 -21.30 2.55
C TYR A 160 -39.82 -22.71 2.68
N TRP A 161 -41.12 -22.88 2.42
CA TRP A 161 -41.75 -24.20 2.40
C TRP A 161 -41.25 -25.07 1.25
N LYS A 162 -41.04 -24.51 0.05
CA LYS A 162 -40.43 -25.22 -1.08
C LYS A 162 -39.04 -25.73 -0.70
N ILE A 163 -38.22 -24.87 -0.10
CA ILE A 163 -36.87 -25.22 0.36
C ILE A 163 -36.90 -26.41 1.33
N LEU A 164 -37.76 -26.36 2.35
CA LEU A 164 -37.88 -27.44 3.35
C LEU A 164 -38.37 -28.77 2.77
N LYS A 165 -39.12 -28.73 1.66
CA LYS A 165 -39.58 -29.91 0.92
C LYS A 165 -38.51 -30.47 -0.02
N SER A 166 -37.70 -29.62 -0.64
CA SER A 166 -36.70 -30.00 -1.63
C SER A 166 -35.32 -30.32 -1.04
N SER A 167 -35.04 -29.88 0.18
CA SER A 167 -33.76 -30.14 0.84
C SER A 167 -33.64 -31.61 1.23
N ASP A 168 -32.75 -32.35 0.56
CA ASP A 168 -32.21 -33.60 1.12
C ASP A 168 -31.55 -33.24 2.46
N LYS A 169 -32.16 -33.68 3.56
CA LYS A 169 -31.75 -33.33 4.93
C LYS A 169 -30.41 -33.95 5.35
N SER A 170 -29.68 -34.55 4.42
CA SER A 170 -28.36 -35.15 4.62
C SER A 170 -27.28 -34.06 4.56
N ASP A 171 -26.91 -33.59 5.75
CA ASP A 171 -25.81 -32.70 6.11
C ASP A 171 -25.82 -31.24 5.59
N GLY A 172 -25.82 -30.31 6.56
CA GLY A 172 -25.48 -28.90 6.35
C GLY A 172 -26.60 -28.00 5.84
N PHE A 173 -27.88 -28.38 6.02
CA PHE A 173 -29.03 -27.51 5.82
C PHE A 173 -29.20 -26.55 7.01
N LYS A 174 -29.24 -25.24 6.75
CA LYS A 174 -29.46 -24.21 7.77
C LYS A 174 -30.91 -23.76 7.80
N LEU A 175 -31.49 -23.64 9.00
CA LEU A 175 -32.80 -23.04 9.18
C LEU A 175 -32.72 -21.51 9.06
N LEU A 176 -33.82 -20.87 8.67
CA LEU A 176 -33.88 -19.40 8.51
C LEU A 176 -33.37 -18.63 9.76
N PRO A 177 -33.75 -18.98 11.02
CA PRO A 177 -33.19 -18.32 12.19
C PRO A 177 -31.68 -18.54 12.36
N GLN A 178 -31.16 -19.71 11.99
CA GLN A 178 -29.73 -20.01 12.09
C GLN A 178 -28.93 -19.17 11.08
N TYR A 179 -29.44 -19.05 9.86
CA TYR A 179 -28.82 -18.23 8.82
C TYR A 179 -28.87 -16.72 9.18
N LEU A 180 -29.95 -16.26 9.82
CA LEU A 180 -30.01 -14.91 10.38
C LEU A 180 -28.88 -14.65 11.40
N GLU A 181 -28.68 -15.53 12.38
CA GLU A 181 -27.63 -15.37 13.38
C GLU A 181 -26.21 -15.40 12.77
N GLU A 182 -26.02 -16.18 11.71
CA GLU A 182 -24.77 -16.20 10.94
C GLU A 182 -24.51 -14.85 10.27
N LEU A 183 -25.51 -14.25 9.62
CA LEU A 183 -25.37 -12.93 9.01
C LEU A 183 -25.14 -11.83 10.05
N ILE A 184 -25.81 -11.88 11.21
CA ILE A 184 -25.55 -10.94 12.32
C ILE A 184 -24.09 -11.04 12.76
N THR A 185 -23.59 -12.27 12.92
CA THR A 185 -22.20 -12.53 13.30
C THR A 185 -21.25 -12.04 12.21
N GLN A 186 -21.55 -12.30 10.94
CA GLN A 186 -20.77 -11.86 9.79
C GLN A 186 -20.64 -10.33 9.77
N GLN A 187 -21.75 -9.60 9.94
CA GLN A 187 -21.73 -8.14 9.97
C GLN A 187 -20.91 -7.61 11.14
N ALA A 188 -21.02 -8.21 12.33
CA ALA A 188 -20.21 -7.81 13.48
C ALA A 188 -18.70 -8.03 13.24
N VAL A 189 -18.33 -9.18 12.65
CA VAL A 189 -16.93 -9.49 12.29
C VAL A 189 -16.41 -8.53 11.21
N GLU A 190 -17.21 -8.26 10.19
CA GLU A 190 -16.84 -7.35 9.10
C GLU A 190 -16.68 -5.90 9.60
N LEU A 191 -17.59 -5.44 10.47
CA LEU A 191 -17.51 -4.14 11.11
C LEU A 191 -16.23 -3.99 11.96
N GLU A 192 -15.89 -5.01 12.75
CA GLU A 192 -14.67 -4.99 13.55
C GLU A 192 -13.41 -5.06 12.68
N SER A 193 -13.45 -5.83 11.59
CA SER A 193 -12.38 -5.84 10.58
C SER A 193 -12.15 -4.47 9.97
N HIS A 194 -13.22 -3.75 9.57
CA HIS A 194 -13.10 -2.38 9.06
C HIS A 194 -12.57 -1.40 10.12
N ARG A 195 -13.00 -1.51 11.37
CA ARG A 195 -12.45 -0.68 12.47
C ARG A 195 -10.95 -0.92 12.66
N LYS A 196 -10.53 -2.19 12.63
CA LYS A 196 -9.13 -2.57 12.79
C LYS A 196 -8.26 -2.07 11.62
N LYS A 197 -8.78 -2.02 10.39
CA LYS A 197 -8.06 -1.44 9.23
C LYS A 197 -7.74 0.04 9.43
N LEU A 198 -8.59 0.77 10.15
CA LEU A 198 -8.44 2.20 10.42
C LEU A 198 -7.66 2.51 11.70
N ARG A 199 -6.92 1.53 12.24
CA ARG A 199 -6.09 1.70 13.43
C ARG A 199 -4.68 1.24 13.15
N ASP A 200 -3.72 2.01 13.64
CA ASP A 200 -2.33 1.60 13.62
C ASP A 200 -2.04 0.53 14.69
N ASP A 201 -0.82 -0.02 14.65
CA ASP A 201 -0.40 -1.09 15.56
C ASP A 201 -0.29 -0.62 17.04
N SER A 202 -0.32 0.69 17.31
CA SER A 202 -0.43 1.25 18.67
C SER A 202 -1.88 1.48 19.13
N GLY A 203 -2.86 1.26 18.25
CA GLY A 203 -4.27 1.44 18.51
C GLY A 203 -4.78 2.86 18.27
N GLU A 204 -3.97 3.75 17.68
CA GLU A 204 -4.40 5.09 17.29
C GLU A 204 -5.21 5.02 15.99
N ASP A 205 -6.31 5.77 15.93
CA ASP A 205 -7.13 5.86 14.72
C ASP A 205 -6.38 6.64 13.61
N LEU A 206 -6.52 6.18 12.37
CA LEU A 206 -5.95 6.85 11.19
C LEU A 206 -6.81 8.05 10.76
N THR A 207 -6.18 9.19 10.52
CA THR A 207 -6.85 10.33 9.88
C THR A 207 -7.23 10.02 8.43
N HIS A 208 -8.05 10.86 7.81
CA HIS A 208 -8.53 10.66 6.43
C HIS A 208 -7.40 10.61 5.39
N GLU A 209 -6.28 11.26 5.69
CA GLU A 209 -5.11 11.34 4.80
C GLU A 209 -4.08 10.25 5.09
N GLU A 210 -4.35 9.36 6.03
CA GLU A 210 -3.39 8.35 6.48
C GLU A 210 -3.76 6.94 6.05
N VAL A 211 -2.72 6.18 5.71
CA VAL A 211 -2.79 4.76 5.38
C VAL A 211 -1.67 3.98 6.08
N ILE A 212 -1.79 2.66 6.15
CA ILE A 212 -0.77 1.79 6.74
C ILE A 212 0.05 1.15 5.63
N CYS A 213 1.38 1.34 5.65
CA CYS A 213 2.29 0.64 4.74
C CYS A 213 2.13 -0.88 4.87
N PRO A 214 1.91 -1.64 3.79
CA PRO A 214 1.65 -3.08 3.87
C PRO A 214 2.86 -3.86 4.40
N LEU A 215 4.09 -3.43 4.07
CA LEU A 215 5.31 -4.12 4.47
C LEU A 215 5.78 -3.74 5.88
N THR A 216 5.89 -2.43 6.16
CA THR A 216 6.49 -1.96 7.42
C THR A 216 5.47 -1.75 8.52
N ARG A 217 4.16 -1.78 8.18
CA ARG A 217 3.05 -1.46 9.08
C ARG A 217 3.08 -0.04 9.67
N LYS A 218 3.99 0.82 9.19
CA LYS A 218 4.10 2.22 9.60
C LYS A 218 3.01 3.06 8.92
N VAL A 219 2.56 4.09 9.61
CA VAL A 219 1.57 5.04 9.10
C VAL A 219 2.21 6.01 8.11
N ILE A 220 1.60 6.15 6.94
CA ILE A 220 1.97 7.04 5.85
C ILE A 220 0.94 8.15 5.78
N ASN A 221 1.39 9.41 5.70
CA ASN A 221 0.57 10.52 5.22
C ASN A 221 0.51 10.46 3.69
N ALA A 222 -0.64 10.04 3.16
CA ALA A 222 -0.85 9.87 1.75
C ALA A 222 -0.87 11.21 1.00
N HIS A 223 -1.46 12.26 1.58
CA HIS A 223 -1.52 13.58 0.97
C HIS A 223 -0.13 14.16 0.73
N ASP A 224 0.70 14.19 1.79
CA ASP A 224 2.07 14.69 1.73
C ASP A 224 2.92 13.89 0.76
N SER A 225 2.75 12.55 0.75
CA SER A 225 3.48 11.68 -0.16
C SER A 225 3.14 11.99 -1.62
N LEU A 226 1.84 12.07 -1.95
CA LEU A 226 1.35 12.34 -3.31
C LEU A 226 1.85 13.68 -3.85
N ALA A 227 2.06 14.67 -2.99
CA ALA A 227 2.59 15.98 -3.38
C ALA A 227 4.03 15.93 -3.92
N THR A 228 4.77 14.84 -3.69
CA THR A 228 6.21 14.71 -4.04
C THR A 228 6.48 14.01 -5.38
N GLN A 229 5.45 13.78 -6.19
CA GLN A 229 5.57 12.96 -7.41
C GLN A 229 6.63 13.48 -8.39
N THR A 230 6.75 14.81 -8.52
CA THR A 230 7.70 15.42 -9.45
C THR A 230 9.14 15.17 -9.00
N GLU A 231 9.43 15.45 -7.72
CA GLU A 231 10.73 15.23 -7.10
C GLU A 231 11.10 13.74 -7.14
N ALA A 232 10.15 12.86 -6.80
CA ALA A 232 10.38 11.42 -6.79
C ALA A 232 10.68 10.87 -8.20
N SER A 233 10.01 11.39 -9.24
CA SER A 233 10.28 11.04 -10.64
C SER A 233 11.70 11.45 -11.05
N GLN A 234 12.10 12.69 -10.74
CA GLN A 234 13.45 13.17 -10.98
C GLN A 234 14.50 12.34 -10.22
N PHE A 235 14.20 11.97 -8.98
CA PHE A 235 15.09 11.17 -8.14
C PHE A 235 15.33 9.77 -8.72
N ILE A 236 14.29 9.07 -9.16
CA ILE A 236 14.43 7.77 -9.85
C ILE A 236 15.26 7.93 -11.13
N MET A 237 15.00 8.94 -11.95
CA MET A 237 15.77 9.18 -13.18
C MET A 237 17.26 9.37 -12.89
N LEU A 238 17.62 10.11 -11.84
CA LEU A 238 19.02 10.27 -11.42
C LEU A 238 19.63 8.91 -11.00
N ILE A 239 18.89 8.09 -10.26
CA ILE A 239 19.37 6.74 -9.88
C ILE A 239 19.57 5.85 -11.10
N VAL A 240 18.64 5.87 -12.06
CA VAL A 240 18.74 5.12 -13.33
C VAL A 240 20.03 5.51 -14.05
N VAL A 241 20.35 6.81 -14.17
CA VAL A 241 21.62 7.23 -14.79
C VAL A 241 22.82 6.74 -14.00
N LEU A 242 22.82 6.92 -12.67
CA LEU A 242 23.94 6.48 -11.83
C LEU A 242 24.18 4.97 -11.98
N ALA A 243 23.12 4.15 -12.02
CA ALA A 243 23.19 2.72 -12.26
C ALA A 243 23.74 2.38 -13.65
N LYS A 244 23.32 3.09 -14.70
CA LYS A 244 23.86 2.90 -16.06
C LYS A 244 25.32 3.32 -16.17
N LEU A 245 25.73 4.42 -15.55
CA LEU A 245 27.13 4.87 -15.51
C LEU A 245 28.01 3.88 -14.73
N ALA A 246 27.50 3.33 -13.63
CA ALA A 246 28.17 2.29 -12.84
C ALA A 246 28.10 0.88 -13.47
N LYS A 247 27.41 0.73 -14.63
CA LYS A 247 27.22 -0.54 -15.35
C LYS A 247 26.58 -1.64 -14.51
N ILE A 248 25.65 -1.26 -13.62
CA ILE A 248 24.87 -2.21 -12.81
C ILE A 248 24.00 -3.05 -13.73
N LYS A 249 24.01 -4.37 -13.51
CA LYS A 249 23.14 -5.33 -14.19
C LYS A 249 22.08 -5.77 -13.18
N ASN A 250 20.85 -5.36 -13.39
CA ASN A 250 19.75 -5.67 -12.50
C ASN A 250 18.48 -5.89 -13.33
N ASN A 251 17.90 -7.08 -13.23
CA ASN A 251 16.77 -7.48 -14.06
C ASN A 251 15.53 -6.62 -13.82
N GLU A 252 15.24 -6.26 -12.57
CA GLU A 252 14.08 -5.43 -12.21
C GLU A 252 14.24 -4.00 -12.77
N LEU A 253 15.45 -3.45 -12.70
CA LEU A 253 15.76 -2.15 -13.28
C LEU A 253 15.69 -2.17 -14.81
N ASP A 254 16.22 -3.21 -15.45
CA ASP A 254 16.16 -3.35 -16.91
C ASP A 254 14.72 -3.58 -17.40
N GLU A 255 13.91 -4.35 -16.65
CA GLU A 255 12.47 -4.50 -16.90
C GLU A 255 11.74 -3.16 -16.74
N PHE A 256 11.95 -2.44 -15.64
CA PHE A 256 11.39 -1.10 -15.43
C PHE A 256 11.71 -0.16 -16.59
N ILE A 257 12.98 -0.08 -17.00
CA ILE A 257 13.42 0.75 -18.12
C ILE A 257 12.72 0.34 -19.43
N SER A 258 12.52 -0.97 -19.66
CA SER A 258 11.86 -1.48 -20.87
C SER A 258 10.38 -1.09 -20.98
N THR A 259 9.75 -0.78 -19.84
CA THR A 259 8.36 -0.29 -19.80
C THR A 259 8.23 1.22 -19.99
N GLN A 260 9.34 1.97 -19.97
CA GLN A 260 9.34 3.41 -20.20
C GLN A 260 9.35 3.76 -21.68
N ASP A 261 9.13 5.03 -21.99
CA ASP A 261 9.27 5.58 -23.34
C ASP A 261 10.66 5.29 -23.92
N ASN A 262 10.74 5.10 -25.24
CA ASN A 262 11.99 4.77 -25.95
C ASN A 262 13.14 5.76 -25.69
N ASP A 263 12.84 7.02 -25.37
CA ASP A 263 13.84 8.08 -25.10
C ASP A 263 14.16 8.27 -23.61
N TYR A 264 13.57 7.47 -22.71
CA TYR A 264 13.67 7.63 -21.25
C TYR A 264 15.11 7.73 -20.76
N ILE A 265 16.01 6.88 -21.28
CA ILE A 265 17.43 6.91 -20.90
C ILE A 265 18.11 8.23 -21.28
N ASN A 266 17.79 8.80 -22.44
CA ASN A 266 18.35 10.09 -22.84
C ASN A 266 17.79 11.22 -21.97
N GLN A 267 16.52 11.17 -21.60
CA GLN A 267 15.92 12.11 -20.65
C GLN A 267 16.60 12.04 -19.28
N CYS A 268 16.89 10.83 -18.79
CA CYS A 268 17.65 10.61 -17.57
C CYS A 268 19.03 11.29 -17.66
N PHE A 269 19.77 11.10 -18.75
CA PHE A 269 21.07 11.77 -18.95
C PHE A 269 20.96 13.29 -19.06
N ALA A 270 19.91 13.81 -19.69
CA ALA A 270 19.65 15.25 -19.76
C ALA A 270 19.36 15.82 -18.36
N LEU A 271 18.59 15.11 -17.54
CA LEU A 271 18.32 15.47 -16.15
C LEU A 271 19.61 15.50 -15.31
N LEU A 272 20.48 14.49 -15.47
CA LEU A 272 21.80 14.51 -14.82
C LEU A 272 22.61 15.75 -15.24
N GLN A 273 22.58 16.13 -16.51
CA GLN A 273 23.26 17.32 -16.99
C GLN A 273 22.70 18.61 -16.36
N GLN A 274 21.39 18.70 -16.19
CA GLN A 274 20.75 19.82 -15.49
C GLN A 274 21.17 19.83 -14.01
N TYR A 275 21.14 18.67 -13.36
CA TYR A 275 21.54 18.50 -11.96
C TYR A 275 22.97 18.96 -11.72
N VAL A 276 23.95 18.53 -12.52
CA VAL A 276 25.35 18.94 -12.29
C VAL A 276 25.61 20.44 -12.52
N LYS A 277 24.84 21.07 -13.40
CA LYS A 277 24.95 22.52 -13.67
C LYS A 277 24.35 23.36 -12.57
N SER A 278 23.24 22.92 -11.99
CA SER A 278 22.53 23.66 -10.95
C SER A 278 21.79 22.74 -9.98
N PRO A 279 22.50 22.07 -9.05
CA PRO A 279 21.88 21.19 -8.07
C PRO A 279 20.75 21.86 -7.24
N PRO A 280 20.86 23.14 -6.81
CA PRO A 280 19.81 23.80 -6.03
C PRO A 280 18.46 23.98 -6.74
N GLN A 281 18.39 23.76 -8.06
CA GLN A 281 17.10 23.79 -8.78
C GLN A 281 16.23 22.57 -8.48
N PHE A 282 16.82 21.52 -7.90
CA PHE A 282 16.11 20.32 -7.48
C PHE A 282 15.72 20.49 -6.01
N SER A 283 14.42 20.49 -5.72
CA SER A 283 13.84 20.68 -4.38
C SER A 283 14.02 19.45 -3.48
N PHE A 284 15.19 18.79 -3.53
CA PHE A 284 15.46 17.62 -2.73
C PHE A 284 15.73 17.98 -1.26
N THR A 285 15.20 17.17 -0.35
CA THR A 285 15.46 17.26 1.08
C THR A 285 16.92 16.89 1.41
N GLU A 286 17.39 17.24 2.61
CA GLU A 286 18.74 16.86 3.06
C GLU A 286 18.96 15.34 3.02
N GLN A 287 17.94 14.55 3.37
CA GLN A 287 18.01 13.09 3.34
C GLN A 287 18.12 12.55 1.90
N GLN A 288 17.36 13.11 0.96
CA GLN A 288 17.42 12.76 -0.46
C GLN A 288 18.80 13.09 -1.04
N ASN A 289 19.33 14.28 -0.74
CA ASN A 289 20.66 14.70 -1.18
C ASN A 289 21.77 13.83 -0.57
N ALA A 290 21.68 13.52 0.73
CA ALA A 290 22.64 12.63 1.39
C ALA A 290 22.69 11.25 0.74
N LEU A 291 21.52 10.72 0.37
CA LEU A 291 21.42 9.45 -0.33
C LEU A 291 22.00 9.52 -1.75
N LEU A 292 21.66 10.53 -2.56
CA LEU A 292 22.27 10.71 -3.89
C LEU A 292 23.80 10.79 -3.80
N ASN A 293 24.31 11.49 -2.78
CA ASN A 293 25.73 11.62 -2.54
C ASN A 293 26.39 10.29 -2.17
N GLN A 294 25.71 9.48 -1.34
CA GLN A 294 26.15 8.11 -1.04
C GLN A 294 26.21 7.25 -2.31
N LEU A 295 25.22 7.39 -3.20
CA LEU A 295 25.19 6.69 -4.50
C LEU A 295 26.22 7.22 -5.53
N GLY A 296 27.07 8.17 -5.14
CA GLY A 296 28.18 8.65 -5.96
C GLY A 296 27.92 9.96 -6.71
N MET A 297 26.81 10.65 -6.46
CA MET A 297 26.52 11.94 -7.11
C MET A 297 27.61 13.00 -6.86
N ASN A 298 28.20 13.03 -5.66
CA ASN A 298 29.34 13.90 -5.36
C ASN A 298 30.55 13.64 -6.26
N LYS A 299 30.82 12.38 -6.63
CA LYS A 299 31.92 12.03 -7.55
C LYS A 299 31.61 12.52 -8.96
N VAL A 300 30.35 12.38 -9.40
CA VAL A 300 29.89 12.91 -10.68
C VAL A 300 30.10 14.42 -10.75
N LEU A 301 29.70 15.15 -9.70
CA LEU A 301 29.89 16.61 -9.61
C LEU A 301 31.36 17.01 -9.69
N GLN A 302 32.23 16.33 -8.93
CA GLN A 302 33.68 16.60 -8.93
C GLN A 302 34.31 16.34 -10.30
N GLN A 303 33.98 15.22 -10.94
CA GLN A 303 34.53 14.87 -12.26
C GLN A 303 34.00 15.79 -13.36
N TRP A 304 32.75 16.25 -13.25
CA TRP A 304 32.20 17.28 -14.13
C TRP A 304 32.93 18.62 -13.99
N GLN A 305 33.14 19.10 -12.75
CA GLN A 305 33.87 20.34 -12.47
C GLN A 305 35.29 20.29 -13.03
N ALA A 306 36.05 19.23 -12.70
CA ALA A 306 37.41 19.04 -13.20
C ALA A 306 37.49 19.07 -14.73
N GLN A 307 36.50 18.49 -15.42
CA GLN A 307 36.45 18.52 -16.87
C GLN A 307 36.08 19.90 -17.43
N SER A 308 35.16 20.63 -16.80
CA SER A 308 34.82 22.01 -17.19
C SER A 308 35.99 22.99 -17.00
N ASP A 309 36.82 22.76 -15.98
CA ASP A 309 38.03 23.54 -15.71
C ASP A 309 39.12 23.26 -16.77
N ILE A 310 39.24 22.02 -17.24
CA ILE A 310 40.17 21.64 -18.32
C ILE A 310 39.71 22.23 -19.67
N GLU A 311 38.41 22.16 -19.99
CA GLU A 311 37.86 22.72 -21.23
C GLU A 311 37.95 24.26 -21.28
N SER A 312 37.76 24.93 -20.14
CA SER A 312 37.93 26.39 -20.01
C SER A 312 39.41 26.84 -19.99
N SER A 313 40.33 25.97 -19.58
CA SER A 313 41.77 26.21 -19.65
C SER A 313 42.33 25.97 -21.05
N ALA A 314 41.81 24.98 -21.79
CA ALA A 314 42.19 24.73 -23.18
C ALA A 314 41.78 25.87 -24.12
N THR A 315 40.57 26.43 -23.96
CA THR A 315 40.09 27.60 -24.74
C THR A 315 40.90 28.86 -24.47
N LYS A 316 41.37 29.08 -23.23
CA LYS A 316 42.30 30.18 -22.91
C LYS A 316 43.71 30.00 -23.50
N THR A 317 44.08 28.77 -23.84
CA THR A 317 45.39 28.47 -24.43
C THR A 317 45.34 28.63 -25.96
N GLU A 318 44.22 28.26 -26.60
CA GLU A 318 43.97 28.52 -28.03
C GLU A 318 43.80 30.02 -28.36
N GLU A 319 43.20 30.82 -27.47
CA GLU A 319 43.17 32.29 -27.64
C GLU A 319 44.55 32.95 -27.48
N LYS A 320 45.50 32.31 -26.78
CA LYS A 320 46.88 32.79 -26.64
C LYS A 320 47.81 32.38 -27.78
N GLU A 321 47.54 31.27 -28.45
CA GLU A 321 48.34 30.81 -29.60
C GLU A 321 48.00 31.55 -30.92
N ASN A 322 46.88 32.28 -30.98
CA ASN A 322 46.52 33.13 -32.14
C ASN A 322 46.83 34.62 -31.95
N SER A 323 47.58 34.99 -30.91
CA SER A 323 48.09 36.35 -30.73
C SER A 323 49.61 36.35 -30.76
N GLU A 324 50.18 36.76 -31.91
CA GLU A 324 51.60 37.11 -32.01
C GLU A 324 51.98 38.20 -30.99
N PRO A 325 53.24 38.19 -30.50
CA PRO A 325 53.64 38.99 -29.36
C PRO A 325 53.96 40.43 -29.78
N THR A 326 53.38 41.40 -29.07
CA THR A 326 53.93 42.77 -29.03
C THR A 326 54.53 43.00 -27.64
N SER A 327 55.84 43.22 -27.62
CA SER A 327 56.65 43.56 -26.46
C SER A 327 56.34 44.96 -25.91
N LEU A 328 56.27 45.11 -24.57
CA LEU A 328 57.22 45.90 -23.74
C LEU A 328 56.66 46.22 -22.33
N ASN A 329 57.49 45.85 -21.34
CA ASN A 329 57.78 46.48 -20.04
C ASN A 329 56.70 47.05 -19.11
N SER A 330 56.62 46.48 -17.91
CA SER A 330 57.05 47.07 -16.61
C SER A 330 56.52 46.18 -15.46
N SER A 331 57.36 45.43 -14.73
CA SER A 331 57.99 45.82 -13.45
C SER A 331 57.01 46.19 -12.32
N GLU A 332 56.78 45.26 -11.38
CA GLU A 332 56.88 45.39 -9.90
C GLU A 332 56.29 44.13 -9.22
N ASN A 333 57.10 43.30 -8.53
CA ASN A 333 57.27 43.27 -7.06
C ASN A 333 55.96 42.91 -6.31
N ILE A 334 55.75 41.75 -5.65
CA ILE A 334 56.34 41.32 -4.36
C ILE A 334 55.95 39.84 -4.02
N LYS A 335 56.97 39.07 -3.58
CA LYS A 335 57.07 37.98 -2.56
C LYS A 335 55.94 36.93 -2.32
N ASN A 336 56.26 35.70 -2.73
CA ASN A 336 56.46 34.46 -1.94
C ASN A 336 55.64 34.11 -0.68
N ASN A 337 55.03 32.91 -0.78
CA ASN A 337 55.03 31.76 0.16
C ASN A 337 54.34 31.92 1.54
N SER A 338 53.74 30.90 2.16
CA SER A 338 53.28 29.54 1.83
C SER A 338 52.72 28.97 3.16
N VAL A 339 52.05 27.81 3.10
CA VAL A 339 51.89 26.82 4.20
C VAL A 339 50.70 26.96 5.20
N GLU A 340 49.72 26.08 4.95
CA GLU A 340 49.11 25.03 5.80
C GLU A 340 48.30 25.30 7.08
N LYS A 341 47.13 24.60 7.10
CA LYS A 341 46.52 23.78 8.18
C LYS A 341 45.98 24.54 9.40
N SER A 342 44.88 24.15 10.06
CA SER A 342 43.99 22.99 10.03
C SER A 342 42.91 23.26 11.08
N GLN A 343 41.63 22.96 10.84
CA GLN A 343 40.69 22.78 11.95
C GLN A 343 39.71 21.62 11.69
N TYR A 344 39.92 20.56 12.48
CA TYR A 344 38.92 19.78 13.21
C TYR A 344 37.74 19.13 12.44
N SER A 345 37.90 17.83 12.18
CA SER A 345 36.79 16.86 12.12
C SER A 345 36.32 16.46 13.52
N PRO A 346 35.00 16.35 13.76
CA PRO A 346 34.44 15.37 14.68
C PRO A 346 33.95 14.14 13.91
N ARG A 347 34.49 12.97 14.27
CA ARG A 347 34.04 11.65 13.81
C ARG A 347 32.61 11.40 14.32
N ALA A 348 31.64 11.24 13.42
CA ALA A 348 30.38 10.57 13.72
C ALA A 348 30.50 9.10 13.27
N SER A 349 30.54 8.22 14.27
CA SER A 349 30.53 6.77 14.13
C SER A 349 29.11 6.30 13.78
N SER A 350 28.90 5.82 12.56
CA SER A 350 27.69 5.07 12.19
C SER A 350 27.87 3.62 12.65
N ARG A 351 27.21 3.26 13.76
CA ARG A 351 27.09 1.87 14.23
C ARG A 351 26.15 1.11 13.30
N PHE A 352 26.67 0.03 12.72
CA PHE A 352 25.88 -1.03 12.11
C PHE A 352 25.14 -1.80 13.20
N PHE A 353 23.89 -2.18 12.96
CA PHE A 353 23.23 -3.23 13.73
C PHE A 353 22.91 -4.41 12.83
N THR A 354 23.48 -5.54 13.22
CA THR A 354 23.13 -6.89 12.79
C THR A 354 21.79 -7.25 13.41
N LEU A 355 20.87 -7.80 12.62
CA LEU A 355 19.61 -8.36 13.11
C LEU A 355 19.91 -9.62 13.95
N GLU A 356 19.68 -9.54 15.27
CA GLU A 356 19.61 -10.73 16.13
C GLU A 356 18.28 -11.46 15.89
N SER A 357 18.39 -12.74 15.54
CA SER A 357 17.27 -13.67 15.45
C SER A 357 16.82 -14.12 16.85
N GLY A 358 15.90 -13.37 17.44
CA GLY A 358 15.23 -13.74 18.69
C GLY A 358 14.12 -14.77 18.47
N VAL A 359 14.45 -16.06 18.35
CA VAL A 359 13.49 -17.15 18.56
C VAL A 359 13.48 -17.47 20.05
N SER A 360 12.51 -16.92 20.79
CA SER A 360 12.19 -17.39 22.14
C SER A 360 11.23 -18.57 22.06
N VAL A 361 11.76 -19.78 22.15
CA VAL A 361 10.96 -20.98 22.48
C VAL A 361 10.70 -20.96 23.98
N VAL A 362 9.48 -20.60 24.36
CA VAL A 362 8.95 -20.86 25.70
C VAL A 362 8.66 -22.36 25.78
N LYS A 363 9.52 -23.11 26.48
CA LYS A 363 9.22 -24.47 26.94
C LYS A 363 8.46 -24.35 28.25
N GLU A 364 7.13 -24.51 28.19
CA GLU A 364 6.32 -24.77 29.37
C GLU A 364 6.47 -26.23 29.79
N SER A 365 6.87 -26.40 31.04
CA SER A 365 6.97 -27.64 31.78
C SER A 365 5.57 -28.15 32.12
N ILE A 366 5.21 -29.34 31.63
CA ILE A 366 4.07 -30.11 32.16
C ILE A 366 4.65 -31.28 32.96
N GLU A 367 4.83 -31.04 34.26
CA GLU A 367 4.78 -32.09 35.28
C GLU A 367 3.32 -32.41 35.55
N LYS A 368 2.88 -33.63 35.22
CA LYS A 368 1.86 -34.33 36.00
C LYS A 368 2.21 -35.82 36.10
N THR A 369 2.57 -36.19 37.31
CA THR A 369 2.75 -37.51 37.88
C THR A 369 1.40 -38.20 38.15
N PHE A 370 1.48 -39.54 38.27
CA PHE A 370 0.48 -40.58 38.66
C PHE A 370 -0.42 -41.13 37.54
N THR A 371 -0.23 -42.34 36.95
CA THR A 371 -0.18 -43.77 37.42
C THR A 371 -1.44 -44.29 38.11
N PRO A 372 -1.75 -45.60 38.01
CA PRO A 372 -1.88 -46.50 36.86
C PRO A 372 -3.35 -46.81 36.49
#